data_AF-A0A925VVU3-F1
#
_entry.id   AF-A0A925VVU3-F1
#
_cell.length_a   1.000
_cell.length_b   1.000
_cell.length_c   1.000
_cell.angle_alpha   90.00
_cell.angle_beta   90.00
_cell.angle_gamma   90.00
#
_symmetry.space_group_name_H-M   'P 1'
#
loop_
_entity.id
_entity.type
_entity.pdbx_description
1 polymer ?
#
loop_
_entity_poly.entity_id
_entity_poly.type
_entity_poly.pdbx_seq_one_letter_code
_entity_poly.pdbx_strand_id
1 'polypeptide(L)'
;MAGLLYVSGLAPDPGQSLGDVSQQGPAAPGGQELRPDAAGFLSITRKGMEDHLGHDLSAAECRLLLATQQPLAAGATGEKVTAAAW
;
A
#
# COMPACT_ATOMS: atom_id res chain seq x y z
N MET A 1 19.58 19.30 -9.66
CA MET A 1 19.20 18.09 -10.43
C MET A 1 18.39 17.21 -9.50
N ALA A 2 17.15 16.89 -9.87
CA ALA A 2 16.33 15.92 -9.14
C ALA A 2 16.21 14.66 -10.00
N GLY A 3 16.47 13.49 -9.43
CA GLY A 3 16.28 12.19 -10.08
C GLY A 3 14.99 11.58 -9.59
N LEU A 4 14.11 11.19 -10.50
CA LEU A 4 12.87 10.50 -10.15
C LEU A 4 13.17 9.02 -9.94
N LEU A 5 13.02 8.54 -8.70
CA LEU A 5 13.02 7.12 -8.39
C LEU A 5 11.57 6.67 -8.26
N TYR A 6 11.08 5.85 -9.18
CA TYR A 6 9.78 5.21 -9.07
C TYR A 6 9.93 3.83 -8.44
N VAL A 7 9.56 3.73 -7.17
CA VAL A 7 9.25 2.46 -6.51
C VAL A 7 7.75 2.25 -6.66
N SER A 8 7.30 1.05 -7.04
CA SER A 8 5.87 0.74 -7.20
C SER A 8 5.07 1.21 -5.98
N GLY A 9 4.27 2.26 -6.18
CA GLY A 9 3.60 2.97 -5.10
C GLY A 9 2.65 4.03 -5.65
N LEU A 10 1.73 4.46 -4.80
CA LEU A 10 0.83 5.57 -5.09
C LEU A 10 1.57 6.88 -4.81
N ALA A 11 1.63 7.76 -5.79
CA ALA A 11 2.32 9.06 -5.69
C ALA A 11 1.31 10.20 -5.85
N PRO A 12 0.64 10.64 -4.77
CA PRO A 12 -0.32 11.73 -4.82
C PRO A 12 0.33 13.09 -5.08
N ASP A 13 -0.33 13.90 -5.92
CA ASP A 13 -0.04 15.33 -6.10
C ASP A 13 -0.65 16.18 -4.96
N PRO A 14 -0.21 17.44 -4.78
CA PRO A 14 -0.83 18.35 -3.84
C PRO A 14 -2.35 18.43 -4.03
N GLY A 15 -3.09 18.18 -2.95
CA GLY A 15 -4.55 18.13 -2.94
C GLY A 15 -5.17 16.77 -3.27
N GLN A 16 -4.36 15.74 -3.55
CA GLN A 16 -4.80 14.35 -3.71
C GLN A 16 -4.50 13.50 -2.47
N SER A 17 -5.33 12.49 -2.25
CA SER A 17 -5.11 11.43 -1.26
C SER A 17 -4.62 10.14 -1.93
N LEU A 18 -4.15 9.18 -1.12
CA LEU A 18 -3.85 7.82 -1.60
C LEU A 18 -5.08 7.18 -2.26
N GLY A 19 -6.26 7.38 -1.65
CA GLY A 19 -7.54 6.94 -2.20
C GLY A 19 -7.81 7.51 -3.59
N ASP A 20 -7.63 8.82 -3.79
CA ASP A 20 -7.85 9.47 -5.08
C ASP A 20 -6.98 8.87 -6.18
N VAL A 21 -5.68 8.65 -5.91
CA VAL A 21 -4.74 8.05 -6.87
C VAL A 21 -5.12 6.60 -7.18
N SER A 22 -5.54 5.83 -6.18
CA SER A 22 -5.91 4.42 -6.35
C SER A 22 -7.07 4.19 -7.33
N GLN A 23 -7.94 5.19 -7.51
CA GLN A 23 -9.11 5.13 -8.40
C GLN A 23 -8.80 5.56 -9.84
N GLN A 24 -7.58 6.04 -10.13
CA GLN A 24 -7.21 6.52 -11.47
C GLN A 24 -6.89 5.39 -12.47
N GLY A 25 -6.85 4.14 -12.00
CA GLY A 25 -6.60 2.96 -12.83
C GLY A 25 -7.51 1.78 -12.47
N PRO A 26 -7.34 0.64 -13.14
CA PRO A 26 -8.05 -0.59 -12.79
C PRO A 26 -7.78 -0.96 -11.32
N ALA A 27 -8.82 -1.42 -10.62
CA ALA A 27 -8.69 -1.84 -9.24
C ALA A 27 -7.66 -2.97 -9.12
N ALA A 28 -6.59 -2.73 -8.36
CA ALA A 28 -5.60 -3.75 -8.10
C ALA A 28 -6.20 -4.84 -7.18
N PRO A 29 -6.03 -6.14 -7.50
CA PRO A 29 -6.63 -7.22 -6.70
C PRO A 29 -6.13 -7.22 -5.24
N GLY A 30 -4.88 -6.80 -5.01
CA GLY A 30 -4.32 -6.66 -3.66
C GLY A 30 -5.07 -5.71 -2.72
N GLY A 31 -5.79 -4.71 -3.25
CA GLY A 31 -6.61 -3.82 -2.44
C GLY A 31 -7.73 -4.55 -1.69
N GLN A 32 -8.26 -5.64 -2.27
CA GLN A 32 -9.27 -6.49 -1.65
C GLN A 32 -8.72 -7.38 -0.54
N GLU A 33 -7.41 -7.39 -0.32
CA GLU A 33 -6.73 -8.16 0.74
C GLU A 33 -6.28 -7.27 1.90
N LEU A 34 -6.62 -5.99 1.91
CA LEU A 34 -6.45 -5.12 3.08
C LEU A 34 -7.55 -5.40 4.10
N ARG A 35 -7.16 -5.63 5.36
CA ARG A 35 -8.07 -5.89 6.47
C ARG A 35 -7.81 -4.88 7.59
N PRO A 36 -8.84 -4.15 8.04
CA PRO A 36 -8.72 -3.35 9.25
C PRO A 36 -8.71 -4.24 10.48
N ASP A 37 -7.90 -3.88 11.47
CA ASP A 37 -8.04 -4.37 12.83
C ASP A 37 -9.07 -3.54 13.63
N ALA A 38 -9.29 -3.91 14.90
CA ALA A 38 -10.22 -3.20 15.78
C ALA A 38 -9.78 -1.76 16.12
N ALA A 39 -8.50 -1.43 15.91
CA ALA A 39 -7.94 -0.09 16.12
C ALA A 39 -7.97 0.76 14.84
N GLY A 40 -8.47 0.23 13.71
CA GLY A 40 -8.59 0.94 12.45
C GLY A 40 -7.30 0.96 11.62
N PHE A 41 -6.38 0.03 11.85
CA PHE A 41 -5.17 -0.12 11.04
C PHE A 41 -5.34 -1.24 10.00
N LEU A 42 -4.93 -0.95 8.77
CA LEU A 42 -4.95 -1.85 7.64
C LEU A 42 -3.68 -2.69 7.60
N SER A 43 -3.85 -3.99 7.41
CA SER A 43 -2.78 -4.95 7.12
C SER A 43 -3.18 -5.82 5.94
N ILE A 44 -2.21 -6.28 5.15
CA ILE A 44 -2.48 -7.23 4.07
C ILE A 44 -2.63 -8.65 4.65
N THR A 45 -3.57 -9.42 4.11
CA THR A 45 -3.70 -10.85 4.46
C THR A 45 -2.49 -11.65 3.98
N ARG A 46 -2.33 -12.87 4.53
CA ARG A 46 -1.37 -13.85 4.00
C ARG A 46 -1.58 -14.11 2.50
N LYS A 47 -2.83 -14.30 2.09
CA LYS A 47 -3.19 -14.52 0.70
C LYS A 47 -2.74 -13.34 -0.17
N GLY A 48 -3.02 -12.11 0.24
CA GLY A 48 -2.57 -10.93 -0.49
C GLY A 48 -1.05 -10.80 -0.57
N MET A 49 -0.34 -11.16 0.50
CA MET A 49 1.13 -11.20 0.47
C MET A 49 1.63 -12.21 -0.56
N GLU A 50 1.14 -13.45 -0.52
CA GLU A 50 1.60 -14.55 -1.38
C GLU A 50 1.19 -14.35 -2.85
N ASP A 51 -0.04 -13.90 -3.10
CA ASP A 51 -0.62 -13.84 -4.45
C ASP A 51 -0.43 -12.49 -5.15
N HIS A 52 -0.14 -11.41 -4.41
CA HIS A 52 -0.17 -10.04 -4.97
C HIS A 52 1.09 -9.23 -4.73
N LEU A 53 1.91 -9.55 -3.73
CA LEU A 53 3.17 -8.84 -3.43
C LEU A 53 4.42 -9.72 -3.60
N GLY A 54 4.35 -10.97 -3.16
CA GLY A 54 5.49 -11.87 -3.01
C GLY A 54 5.74 -12.81 -4.18
N HIS A 55 5.43 -12.41 -5.42
CA HIS A 55 5.55 -13.27 -6.61
C HIS A 55 6.94 -13.91 -6.78
N ASP A 56 7.99 -13.18 -6.39
CA ASP A 56 9.39 -13.62 -6.48
C ASP A 56 9.96 -14.12 -5.14
N LEU A 57 9.13 -14.19 -4.09
CA LEU A 57 9.54 -14.54 -2.74
C LEU A 57 9.29 -16.00 -2.42
N SER A 58 10.20 -16.59 -1.67
CA SER A 58 9.95 -17.88 -1.03
C SER A 58 8.86 -17.77 0.05
N ALA A 59 8.25 -18.90 0.40
CA ALA A 59 7.29 -18.95 1.49
C ALA A 59 7.89 -18.49 2.84
N ALA A 60 9.20 -18.63 3.04
CA ALA A 60 9.87 -18.15 4.24
C ALA A 60 9.95 -16.63 4.29
N GLU A 61 10.25 -15.99 3.15
CA GLU A 61 10.28 -14.53 3.03
C GLU A 61 8.89 -13.92 3.16
N CYS A 62 7.86 -14.51 2.54
CA CYS A 62 6.47 -14.08 2.74
C CYS A 62 6.05 -14.14 4.22
N ARG A 63 6.46 -15.19 4.95
CA ARG A 63 6.20 -15.28 6.40
C ARG A 63 6.91 -14.19 7.19
N LEU A 64 8.16 -13.88 6.82
CA LEU A 64 8.90 -12.79 7.45
C LEU A 64 8.18 -11.46 7.21
N LEU A 65 7.82 -11.14 5.96
CA LEU A 65 7.10 -9.90 5.63
C LEU A 65 5.76 -9.80 6.36
N LEU A 66 5.01 -10.89 6.48
CA LEU A 66 3.76 -10.90 7.25
C LEU A 66 3.98 -10.60 8.74
N ALA A 67 5.05 -11.18 9.33
CA ALA A 67 5.38 -10.98 10.73
C ALA A 67 5.91 -9.58 11.02
N THR A 68 6.53 -8.93 10.04
CA THR A 68 7.16 -7.61 10.20
C THR A 68 6.41 -6.48 9.48
N GLN A 69 5.21 -6.73 8.96
CA GLN A 69 4.46 -5.68 8.27
C GLN A 69 4.16 -4.55 9.24
N GLN A 70 4.24 -3.31 8.75
CA GLN A 70 3.77 -2.15 9.51
C GLN A 70 2.34 -1.82 9.09
N PRO A 71 1.36 -1.89 10.00
CA PRO A 71 -0.02 -1.54 9.69
C PRO A 71 -0.17 -0.06 9.31
N LEU A 72 -1.02 0.23 8.33
CA LEU A 72 -1.32 1.58 7.87
C LEU A 72 -2.62 2.08 8.52
N ALA A 73 -2.62 3.24 9.16
CA ALA A 73 -3.87 3.83 9.67
C ALA A 73 -4.86 4.05 8.52
N ALA A 74 -6.06 3.46 8.60
CA ALA A 74 -7.03 3.52 7.50
C ALA A 74 -7.42 4.96 7.14
N GLY A 75 -7.53 5.83 8.15
CA GLY A 75 -7.87 7.24 7.97
C GLY A 75 -6.85 8.00 7.11
N ALA A 76 -5.57 7.65 7.19
CA ALA A 76 -4.51 8.31 6.42
C ALA A 76 -4.66 8.11 4.91
N THR A 77 -5.40 7.07 4.47
CA THR A 77 -5.61 6.82 3.04
C THR A 77 -6.49 7.87 2.36
N GLY A 78 -7.34 8.57 3.12
CA GLY A 78 -8.19 9.66 2.62
C GLY A 78 -7.63 11.06 2.84
N GLU A 79 -6.50 11.20 3.52
CA GLU A 79 -5.88 12.50 3.78
C GLU A 79 -5.20 13.05 2.53
N LYS A 80 -5.41 14.34 2.27
CA LYS A 80 -4.82 15.03 1.11
C LYS A 80 -3.43 15.54 1.45
N VAL A 81 -2.45 15.23 0.61
CA VAL A 81 -1.10 15.76 0.77
C VAL A 81 -1.06 17.24 0.40
N THR A 82 -0.27 18.04 1.11
CA THR A 82 -0.09 19.48 0.83
C THR A 82 1.12 19.76 -0.05
N ALA A 83 2.07 18.83 -0.09
CA ALA A 83 3.25 18.86 -0.94
C ALA A 83 3.55 17.43 -1.43
N ALA A 84 3.95 17.30 -2.69
CA ALA A 84 4.45 16.04 -3.22
C ALA A 84 5.79 15.67 -2.55
N ALA A 85 6.00 14.38 -2.32
CA ALA A 85 7.21 13.85 -1.68
C ALA A 85 8.32 13.44 -2.67
N TRP A 86 8.10 13.63 -3.98
CA TRP A 86 8.95 13.17 -5.08
C TRP A 86 9.57 14.32 -5.89
#